data_AF-A0A0L7MEY4-F1
#
_entry.id   AF-A0A0L7MEY4-F1
#
_cell.length_a   1.000
_cell.length_b   1.000
_cell.length_c   1.000
_cell.angle_alpha   90.00
_cell.angle_beta   90.00
_cell.angle_gamma   90.00
#
_symmetry.space_group_name_H-M   'P 1'
#
loop_
_entity.id
_entity.type
_entity.pdbx_description
1 polymer ?
#
loop_
_entity_poly.entity_id
_entity_poly.type
_entity_poly.pdbx_seq_one_letter_code
_entity_poly.pdbx_strand_id
1 'polypeptide(L)'
;MRPMKNVTITVEDSVLDWARIEAARRGSSVSRMLGDFMAEMMQREDAYERAYLAWRTDERTWQAAAQSAKSLARSASSKRAAAHSNAEAEVAK
;
A
#
# COMPACT_ATOMS: atom_id res chain seq x y z
N MET A 1 -15.79 -19.70 9.65
CA MET A 1 -15.16 -18.66 10.51
C MET A 1 -13.80 -19.20 10.93
N ARG A 2 -12.73 -18.39 10.86
CA ARG A 2 -11.45 -18.77 11.48
C ARG A 2 -11.66 -18.86 13.01
N PRO A 3 -11.07 -19.85 13.70
CA PRO A 3 -11.19 -19.95 15.15
C PRO A 3 -10.57 -18.72 15.81
N MET A 4 -11.27 -18.13 16.79
CA MET A 4 -10.74 -17.02 17.58
C MET A 4 -9.72 -17.55 18.59
N LYS A 5 -8.64 -16.79 18.81
CA LYS A 5 -7.60 -17.13 19.78
C LYS A 5 -7.89 -16.43 21.11
N ASN A 6 -7.67 -17.14 22.22
CA ASN A 6 -7.82 -16.59 23.56
C ASN A 6 -6.48 -15.99 24.03
N VAL A 7 -6.56 -14.90 24.79
CA VAL A 7 -5.40 -14.23 25.39
C VAL A 7 -5.69 -14.04 26.88
N THR A 8 -4.72 -14.40 27.72
CA THR A 8 -4.74 -14.11 29.16
C THR A 8 -3.87 -12.88 29.40
N ILE A 9 -4.40 -11.90 30.13
CA ILE A 9 -3.71 -10.66 30.48
C ILE A 9 -3.78 -10.42 31.98
N THR A 10 -2.77 -9.77 32.52
CA THR A 10 -2.79 -9.23 33.88
C THR A 10 -3.15 -7.76 33.79
N VAL A 11 -4.14 -7.33 34.57
CA VAL A 11 -4.61 -5.95 34.65
C VAL A 11 -4.85 -5.59 36.10
N GLU A 12 -4.82 -4.30 36.42
CA GLU A 12 -5.23 -3.81 37.73
C GLU A 12 -6.74 -4.01 37.92
N ASP A 13 -7.16 -4.34 39.14
CA ASP A 13 -8.57 -4.58 39.47
C ASP A 13 -9.44 -3.35 39.16
N SER A 14 -8.95 -2.14 39.48
CA SER A 14 -9.65 -0.89 39.22
C SER A 14 -9.93 -0.66 37.73
N VAL A 15 -8.98 -1.00 36.87
CA VAL A 15 -9.09 -0.91 35.41
C VAL A 15 -10.10 -1.93 34.89
N LEU A 16 -10.08 -3.16 35.42
CA LEU A 16 -10.99 -4.20 35.01
C LEU A 16 -12.44 -3.86 35.37
N ASP A 17 -12.67 -3.28 36.56
CA ASP A 17 -14.00 -2.86 36.98
C ASP A 17 -14.54 -1.71 36.12
N TRP A 18 -13.70 -0.72 35.84
CA TRP A 18 -14.06 0.32 34.89
C TRP A 18 -14.39 -0.26 33.50
N ALA A 19 -13.58 -1.19 32.99
CA ALA A 19 -13.78 -1.79 31.67
C ALA A 19 -15.10 -2.57 31.59
N ARG A 20 -15.50 -3.28 32.66
CA ARG A 20 -16.79 -3.98 32.72
C ARG A 20 -17.96 -3.01 32.65
N ILE A 21 -17.91 -1.91 33.40
CA ILE A 21 -18.95 -0.87 33.40
C ILE A 21 -19.06 -0.25 32.01
N GLU A 22 -17.93 0.10 31.39
CA GLU A 22 -17.90 0.72 30.08
C GLU A 22 -18.38 -0.24 28.97
N ALA A 23 -18.01 -1.51 29.05
CA ALA A 23 -18.51 -2.54 28.13
C ALA A 23 -20.04 -2.69 28.24
N ALA A 24 -20.58 -2.76 29.46
CA ALA A 24 -22.02 -2.83 29.69
C ALA A 24 -22.74 -1.58 29.16
N ARG A 25 -22.19 -0.38 29.39
CA ARG A 25 -22.71 0.88 28.86
C ARG A 25 -22.81 0.87 27.33
N ARG A 26 -21.85 0.24 26.65
CA ARG A 26 -21.81 0.12 25.17
C ARG A 26 -22.57 -1.10 24.63
N GLY A 27 -23.20 -1.91 25.49
CA GLY A 27 -23.83 -3.17 25.08
C GLY A 27 -22.83 -4.18 24.48
N SER A 28 -21.57 -4.13 24.93
CA SER A 28 -20.45 -4.94 24.43
C SER A 28 -19.81 -5.75 25.55
N SER A 29 -18.76 -6.51 25.23
CA SER A 29 -17.93 -7.22 26.20
C SER A 29 -16.54 -6.58 26.31
N VAL A 30 -15.89 -6.79 27.45
CA VAL A 30 -14.49 -6.37 27.66
C VAL A 30 -13.57 -6.97 26.61
N SER A 31 -13.75 -8.25 26.27
CA SER A 31 -12.98 -8.94 25.24
C SER A 31 -13.15 -8.31 23.84
N ARG A 32 -14.37 -7.86 23.52
CA ARG A 32 -14.65 -7.19 22.25
C ARG A 32 -14.03 -5.80 22.20
N MET A 33 -14.19 -5.01 23.26
CA MET A 33 -13.53 -3.69 23.38
C MET A 33 -12.01 -3.80 23.26
N LEU A 34 -11.40 -4.77 23.94
CA LEU A 34 -9.96 -4.99 23.86
C LEU A 34 -9.53 -5.42 22.44
N GLY A 35 -10.29 -6.29 21.80
CA GLY A 35 -10.04 -6.69 20.41
C GLY A 35 -10.12 -5.51 19.43
N ASP A 36 -11.13 -4.67 19.57
CA ASP A 36 -11.32 -3.48 18.74
C ASP A 36 -10.17 -2.47 18.96
N PHE A 37 -9.75 -2.25 20.20
CA PHE A 37 -8.60 -1.40 20.55
C PHE A 37 -7.30 -1.93 19.95
N MET A 38 -7.04 -3.24 20.03
CA MET A 38 -5.84 -3.84 19.42
C MET A 38 -5.87 -3.74 17.90
N ALA A 39 -7.04 -3.91 17.27
CA ALA A 39 -7.19 -3.73 15.83
C ALA A 39 -6.92 -2.28 15.41
N GLU A 40 -7.40 -1.31 16.18
CA GLU A 40 -7.12 0.11 15.95
C GLU A 40 -5.62 0.42 16.11
N MET A 41 -4.97 -0.11 17.14
CA MET A 41 -3.53 0.04 17.35
C MET A 41 -2.73 -0.55 16.19
N MET A 42 -3.07 -1.76 15.74
CA MET A 42 -2.44 -2.36 14.56
C MET A 42 -2.59 -1.51 13.31
N GLN A 43 -3.79 -0.93 13.07
CA GLN A 43 -4.00 -0.04 11.93
C GLN A 43 -3.18 1.23 12.02
N ARG A 44 -3.08 1.83 13.21
CA ARG A 44 -2.27 3.04 13.45
C ARG A 44 -0.79 2.77 13.22
N GLU A 45 -0.28 1.61 13.65
CA GLU A 45 1.12 1.22 13.46
C GLU A 45 1.42 0.83 12.00
N ASP A 46 0.52 0.11 11.34
CA ASP A 46 0.66 -0.32 9.93
C ASP A 46 0.52 0.86 8.93
N ALA A 47 -0.07 1.99 9.35
CA ALA A 47 -0.28 3.14 8.49
C ALA A 47 1.04 3.72 7.92
N TYR A 48 2.11 3.76 8.73
CA TYR A 48 3.41 4.25 8.28
C TYR A 48 4.06 3.29 7.27
N GLU A 49 4.08 1.99 7.59
CA GLU A 49 4.66 0.97 6.71
C GLU A 49 3.92 0.92 5.36
N ARG A 50 2.59 1.01 5.38
CA ARG A 50 1.77 1.14 4.16
C ARG A 50 2.07 2.39 3.36
N ALA A 51 2.18 3.55 4.00
CA ALA A 51 2.49 4.80 3.32
C ALA A 51 3.88 4.74 2.67
N TYR A 52 4.86 4.16 3.37
CA TYR A 52 6.21 3.97 2.85
C TYR A 52 6.25 3.02 1.64
N LEU A 53 5.54 1.89 1.71
CA LEU A 53 5.45 0.94 0.59
C LEU A 53 4.70 1.54 -0.61
N ALA A 54 3.66 2.34 -0.36
CA ALA A 54 2.93 3.05 -1.41
C ALA A 54 3.84 4.05 -2.13
N TRP A 55 4.56 4.90 -1.39
CA TRP A 55 5.53 5.84 -1.97
C TRP A 55 6.62 5.13 -2.78
N ARG A 56 7.21 4.05 -2.25
CA ARG A 56 8.25 3.30 -2.96
C ARG A 56 7.74 2.69 -4.27
N THR A 57 6.50 2.23 -4.27
CA THR A 57 5.87 1.68 -5.48
C THR A 57 5.60 2.78 -6.49
N ASP A 58 5.13 3.94 -6.04
CA ASP A 58 4.82 5.10 -6.87
C ASP A 58 6.07 5.71 -7.53
N GLU A 59 7.19 5.80 -6.80
CA GLU A 59 8.48 6.20 -7.38
C GLU A 59 8.92 5.24 -8.50
N ARG A 60 8.68 3.94 -8.33
CA ARG A 60 9.05 2.92 -9.32
C ARG A 60 8.17 2.96 -10.56
N THR A 61 6.88 3.26 -10.42
CA THR A 61 5.95 3.38 -11.55
C THR A 61 6.24 4.63 -12.38
N TRP A 62 6.54 5.76 -11.74
CA TRP A 62 6.92 7.00 -12.44
C TRP A 62 8.21 6.82 -13.26
N GLN A 63 9.24 6.21 -12.66
CA GLN A 63 10.50 5.94 -13.37
C GLN A 63 10.31 4.97 -14.54
N ALA A 64 9.51 3.92 -14.37
CA ALA A 64 9.21 2.96 -15.44
C ALA A 64 8.44 3.62 -16.61
N ALA A 65 7.46 4.48 -16.31
CA ALA A 65 6.71 5.23 -17.32
C ALA A 65 7.63 6.18 -18.11
N ALA A 66 8.54 6.90 -17.43
CA ALA A 66 9.50 7.78 -18.07
C ALA A 66 10.51 7.02 -18.95
N GLN A 67 10.96 5.84 -18.52
CA GLN A 67 11.84 4.98 -19.32
C GLN A 67 11.14 4.41 -20.55
N SER A 68 9.88 4.00 -20.41
CA SER A 68 9.02 3.55 -21.52
C SER A 68 8.81 4.66 -22.55
N ALA A 69 8.50 5.88 -22.10
CA ALA A 69 8.37 7.03 -23.00
C ALA A 69 9.69 7.32 -23.77
N LYS A 70 10.84 7.24 -23.10
CA LYS A 70 12.16 7.42 -23.73
C LYS A 70 12.51 6.30 -24.71
N SER A 71 12.13 5.06 -24.46
CA SER A 71 12.36 3.96 -25.42
C SER A 71 11.49 4.12 -26.67
N LEU A 72 10.22 4.53 -26.50
CA LEU A 72 9.30 4.84 -27.60
C LEU A 72 9.79 6.01 -28.47
N ALA A 73 10.28 7.08 -27.84
CA ALA A 73 10.84 8.22 -28.55
C ALA A 73 12.09 7.84 -29.38
N ARG A 74 12.97 7.01 -28.82
CA ARG A 74 14.17 6.51 -29.50
C ARG A 74 13.83 5.62 -30.70
N SER A 75 12.86 4.71 -30.57
CA SER A 75 12.44 3.84 -31.69
C SER A 75 11.73 4.64 -32.80
N ALA A 76 10.95 5.66 -32.45
CA ALA A 76 10.36 6.57 -33.44
C ALA A 76 11.42 7.41 -34.17
N SER A 77 12.52 7.78 -33.49
CA SER A 77 13.64 8.49 -34.12
C SER A 77 14.42 7.59 -35.07
N SER A 78 14.72 6.35 -34.67
CA SER A 78 15.44 5.40 -35.54
C SER A 78 14.61 5.04 -36.78
N LYS A 79 13.29 4.87 -36.63
CA LYS A 79 12.37 4.62 -37.76
C LYS A 79 12.35 5.77 -38.76
N ARG A 80 12.38 7.02 -38.28
CA ARG A 80 12.44 8.21 -39.14
C ARG A 80 13.79 8.33 -39.86
N ALA A 81 14.90 8.06 -39.18
CA ALA A 81 16.22 8.05 -39.81
C ALA A 81 16.33 6.97 -40.91
N ALA A 82 15.82 5.77 -40.66
CA ALA A 82 15.79 4.69 -41.64
C ALA A 82 14.91 5.02 -42.87
N ALA A 83 13.80 5.75 -42.66
CA ALA A 83 12.96 6.22 -43.76
C ALA A 83 13.68 7.27 -44.62
N HIS A 84 14.45 8.18 -44.00
CA HIS A 84 15.22 9.18 -44.72
C HIS A 84 16.34 8.54 -45.55
N SER A 85 17.08 7.58 -44.98
CA SER A 85 18.13 6.87 -45.71
C SER A 85 17.59 6.03 -46.88
N ASN A 86 16.40 5.44 -46.74
CA ASN A 86 15.76 4.72 -47.85
C ASN A 86 15.28 5.68 -48.95
N ALA A 87 14.76 6.85 -48.59
CA ALA A 87 14.33 7.85 -49.56
C ALA A 87 15.51 8.43 -50.37
N GLU A 88 16.65 8.68 -49.71
CA GLU A 88 17.88 9.10 -50.39
C GLU A 88 18.44 8.01 -51.31
N ALA A 89 18.28 6.73 -50.94
CA ALA A 89 18.71 5.60 -51.76
C ALA A 89 17.81 5.33 -52.98
N GLU A 90 16.50 5.65 -52.91
CA GLU A 90 15.57 5.53 -54.05
C GLU A 90 15.71 6.68 -55.07
N VAL A 91 16.12 7.88 -54.65
CA VAL A 91 16.30 9.04 -55.55
C VAL A 91 17.62 8.97 -56.35
N ALA A 92 18.61 8.23 -55.85
CA ALA A 92 19.91 8.08 -56.50
C ALA A 92 19.96 6.96 -57.57
N LYS A 93 18.81 6.44 -57.99
CA LYS A 93 18.66 5.33 -58.93
C LYS A 93 17.85 5.73 -60.14
#